data_AF-A0A9P3CS74-F1
#
_entry.id   AF-A0A9P3CS74-F1
#
_cell.length_a   1.000
_cell.length_b   1.000
_cell.length_c   1.000
_cell.angle_alpha   90.00
_cell.angle_beta   90.00
_cell.angle_gamma   90.00
#
_symmetry.space_group_name_H-M   'P 1'
#
loop_
_entity.id
_entity.type
_entity.pdbx_description
1 polymer ?
#
loop_
_entity_poly.entity_id
_entity_poly.type
_entity_poly.pdbx_seq_one_letter_code
_entity_poly.pdbx_strand_id
1 'polypeptide(L)'
;MNHKSYNLIQEEENTEELGLISNELQNRENGGKTSRRTVVLLSVALLILLLVAIVITRWSHIDYHDAPTSPLFEAGEITYYTQRFNGSFFKKTVFRNDAGPEVDAAWEGLGVDYRPMLIPAEKARQAGLKYDQVQLSDKYGGYFIAYFFGIHQLHCLNLLRQALWFNYDYYVQKGEGAFINNATVLKTHVTHCLDMLR
;
A
#
# COMPACT_ATOMS: atom_id res chain seq x y z
N MET A 1 -51.81 76.67 -27.31
CA MET A 1 -50.72 75.79 -27.81
C MET A 1 -51.35 74.58 -28.49
N ASN A 2 -50.84 74.17 -29.64
CA ASN A 2 -51.51 73.26 -30.58
C ASN A 2 -51.46 71.80 -30.07
N HIS A 3 -52.57 71.06 -30.17
CA HIS A 3 -52.77 69.71 -29.60
C HIS A 3 -51.71 68.69 -30.05
N LYS A 4 -51.10 68.92 -31.22
CA LYS A 4 -50.05 68.08 -31.79
C LYS A 4 -48.71 68.20 -31.04
N SER A 5 -48.40 69.38 -30.47
CA SER A 5 -47.17 69.59 -29.70
C SER A 5 -47.25 69.00 -28.30
N TYR A 6 -48.45 68.96 -27.70
CA TYR A 6 -48.66 68.37 -26.38
C TYR A 6 -48.50 66.85 -26.42
N ASN A 7 -49.05 66.21 -27.46
CA ASN A 7 -48.92 64.76 -27.65
C ASN A 7 -47.47 64.33 -27.89
N LEU A 8 -46.67 65.12 -28.62
CA LEU A 8 -45.26 64.83 -28.87
C LEU A 8 -44.42 64.90 -27.57
N ILE A 9 -44.69 65.88 -26.71
CA ILE A 9 -43.99 66.03 -25.43
C ILE A 9 -44.36 64.87 -24.49
N GLN A 10 -45.64 64.47 -24.44
CA GLN A 10 -46.04 63.31 -23.63
C GLN A 10 -45.46 61.99 -24.17
N GLU A 11 -45.29 61.85 -25.48
CA GLU A 11 -44.68 60.65 -26.07
C GLU A 11 -43.17 60.61 -25.80
N GLU A 12 -42.49 61.76 -25.79
CA GLU A 12 -41.07 61.88 -25.43
C GLU A 12 -40.83 61.62 -23.93
N GLU A 13 -41.66 62.21 -23.05
CA GLU A 13 -41.58 61.97 -21.60
C GLU A 13 -41.86 60.50 -21.24
N ASN A 14 -42.84 59.88 -21.89
CA ASN A 14 -43.18 58.47 -21.66
C ASN A 14 -42.09 57.51 -22.20
N THR A 15 -41.41 57.86 -23.30
CA THR A 15 -40.28 57.08 -23.83
C THR A 15 -39.01 57.22 -22.97
N GLU A 16 -38.75 58.40 -22.39
CA GLU A 16 -37.69 58.58 -21.39
C GLU A 16 -37.99 57.81 -20.10
N GLU A 17 -39.22 57.86 -19.59
CA GLU A 17 -39.63 57.13 -18.38
C GLU A 17 -39.53 55.61 -18.58
N LEU A 18 -39.99 55.09 -19.73
CA LEU A 18 -39.81 53.68 -20.12
C LEU A 18 -38.33 53.30 -20.22
N GLY A 19 -37.48 54.19 -20.75
CA GLY A 19 -36.04 53.98 -20.82
C GLY A 19 -35.38 53.90 -19.45
N LEU A 20 -35.77 54.77 -18.51
CA LEU A 20 -35.29 54.77 -17.13
C LEU A 20 -35.72 53.49 -16.38
N ILE A 21 -36.98 53.09 -16.51
CA ILE A 21 -37.50 51.86 -15.90
C ILE A 21 -36.79 50.63 -16.49
N SER A 22 -36.59 50.58 -17.81
CA SER A 22 -35.85 49.49 -18.46
C SER A 22 -34.40 49.39 -17.96
N ASN A 23 -33.72 50.51 -17.83
CA ASN A 23 -32.35 50.56 -17.31
C ASN A 23 -32.27 50.13 -15.84
N GLU A 24 -33.24 50.53 -15.01
CA GLU A 24 -33.29 50.12 -13.60
C GLU A 24 -33.57 48.62 -13.44
N LEU A 25 -34.49 48.06 -14.26
CA LEU A 25 -34.75 46.62 -14.30
C LEU A 25 -33.54 45.83 -14.78
N GLN A 26 -32.86 46.30 -15.84
CA GLN A 26 -31.65 45.66 -16.35
C GLN A 26 -30.49 45.73 -15.35
N ASN A 27 -30.34 46.84 -14.63
CA ASN A 27 -29.36 46.98 -13.55
C ASN A 27 -29.69 46.10 -12.34
N ARG A 28 -30.95 45.96 -11.96
CA ARG A 28 -31.39 45.04 -10.91
C ARG A 28 -31.18 43.57 -11.29
N GLU A 29 -31.49 43.20 -12.53
CA GLU A 29 -31.30 41.84 -13.03
C GLU A 29 -29.80 41.49 -13.15
N ASN A 30 -28.98 42.43 -13.64
CA ASN A 30 -27.54 42.27 -13.72
C ASN A 30 -26.89 42.22 -12.33
N GLY A 31 -27.32 43.08 -11.38
CA GLY A 31 -26.87 43.06 -9.98
C GLY A 31 -27.24 41.77 -9.26
N GLY A 32 -28.43 41.22 -9.51
CA GLY A 32 -28.85 39.92 -9.00
C GLY A 32 -28.03 38.76 -9.59
N LYS A 33 -27.73 38.81 -10.89
CA LYS A 33 -26.89 37.79 -11.58
C LYS A 33 -25.43 37.83 -11.11
N THR A 34 -24.85 39.01 -10.92
CA THR A 34 -23.47 39.16 -10.40
C THR A 34 -23.38 38.72 -8.94
N SER A 35 -24.33 39.11 -8.09
CA SER A 35 -24.44 38.67 -6.70
C SER A 35 -24.62 37.15 -6.58
N ARG A 36 -25.45 36.53 -7.43
CA ARG A 36 -25.61 35.07 -7.44
C ARG A 36 -24.33 34.35 -7.89
N ARG A 37 -23.62 34.89 -8.91
CA ARG A 37 -22.34 34.33 -9.37
C ARG A 37 -21.26 34.43 -8.31
N THR A 38 -21.16 35.55 -7.60
CA THR A 38 -20.18 35.70 -6.50
C THR A 38 -20.49 34.76 -5.35
N VAL A 39 -21.75 34.59 -4.96
CA VAL A 39 -22.15 33.62 -3.92
C VAL A 39 -21.83 32.18 -4.33
N VAL A 40 -22.07 31.80 -5.58
CA VAL A 40 -21.70 30.46 -6.10
C VAL A 40 -20.18 30.27 -6.10
N LEU A 41 -19.40 31.25 -6.55
CA LEU A 41 -17.94 31.15 -6.56
C LEU A 41 -17.36 31.05 -5.14
N LEU A 42 -17.88 31.84 -4.19
CA LEU A 42 -17.45 31.79 -2.80
C LEU A 42 -17.82 30.47 -2.11
N SER A 43 -19.01 29.92 -2.40
CA SER A 43 -19.42 28.61 -1.85
C SER A 43 -18.60 27.45 -2.43
N VAL A 44 -18.28 27.48 -3.73
CA VAL A 44 -17.37 26.50 -4.34
C VAL A 44 -15.96 26.62 -3.77
N ALA A 45 -15.43 27.84 -3.60
CA ALA A 45 -14.12 28.05 -2.99
C ALA A 45 -14.08 27.54 -1.55
N LEU A 46 -15.12 27.79 -0.75
CA LEU A 46 -15.23 27.29 0.62
C LEU A 46 -15.29 25.76 0.65
N LEU A 47 -16.04 25.12 -0.26
CA LEU A 47 -16.09 23.67 -0.38
C LEU A 47 -14.72 23.08 -0.74
N ILE A 48 -13.99 23.69 -1.67
CA ILE A 48 -12.63 23.26 -2.03
C ILE A 48 -11.69 23.39 -0.82
N LEU A 49 -11.72 24.51 -0.11
CA LEU A 49 -10.91 24.71 1.10
C LEU A 49 -11.24 23.68 2.19
N LEU A 50 -12.53 23.36 2.36
CA LEU A 50 -12.98 22.37 3.33
C LEU A 50 -12.56 20.95 2.93
N LEU A 51 -12.64 20.59 1.64
CA LEU A 51 -12.12 19.34 1.12
C LEU A 51 -10.60 19.24 1.26
N VAL A 52 -9.86 20.32 0.98
CA VAL A 52 -8.41 20.38 1.17
C VAL A 52 -8.05 20.25 2.65
N ALA A 53 -8.78 20.91 3.56
CA ALA A 53 -8.58 20.75 5.00
C ALA A 53 -8.87 19.31 5.47
N ILE A 54 -9.92 18.66 4.95
CA ILE A 54 -10.21 17.24 5.23
C ILE A 54 -9.09 16.36 4.70
N VAL A 55 -8.59 16.62 3.49
CA VAL A 55 -7.47 15.87 2.93
C VAL A 55 -6.23 16.07 3.77
N ILE A 56 -5.84 17.31 4.12
CA ILE A 56 -4.66 17.60 4.95
C ILE A 56 -4.76 16.96 6.32
N THR A 57 -5.90 17.11 7.02
CA THR A 57 -6.12 16.52 8.35
C THR A 57 -6.11 14.99 8.29
N ARG A 58 -6.71 14.39 7.26
CA ARG A 58 -6.63 12.95 7.04
C ARG A 58 -5.25 12.50 6.63
N TRP A 59 -4.49 13.28 5.88
CA TRP A 59 -3.12 12.98 5.46
C TRP A 59 -2.16 13.05 6.65
N SER A 60 -2.35 14.01 7.56
CA SER A 60 -1.62 14.07 8.83
C SER A 60 -2.00 12.96 9.82
N HIS A 61 -3.15 12.30 9.60
CA HIS A 61 -3.59 11.09 10.32
C HIS A 61 -3.43 9.81 9.50
N ILE A 62 -2.86 9.87 8.29
CA ILE A 62 -2.17 8.70 7.75
C ILE A 62 -0.94 8.62 8.62
N ASP A 63 -1.09 7.93 9.73
CA ASP A 63 0.03 7.49 10.52
C ASP A 63 0.92 6.76 9.51
N TYR A 64 2.00 7.42 9.10
CA TYR A 64 3.23 6.70 8.87
C TYR A 64 3.52 6.11 10.23
N HIS A 65 2.89 4.97 10.56
CA HIS A 65 3.36 4.14 11.65
C HIS A 65 4.83 3.98 11.30
N ASP A 66 5.70 4.65 12.06
CA ASP A 66 7.11 4.32 12.08
C ASP A 66 7.13 2.81 12.15
N ALA A 67 7.55 2.18 11.05
CA ALA A 67 7.48 0.74 10.94
C ALA A 67 8.12 0.20 12.22
N PRO A 68 7.41 -0.67 12.97
CA PRO A 68 7.85 -1.08 14.30
C PRO A 68 9.34 -1.41 14.25
N THR A 69 10.13 -0.74 15.10
CA THR A 69 11.57 -0.82 15.05
C THR A 69 11.97 -2.29 15.16
N SER A 70 12.55 -2.83 14.09
CA SER A 70 12.96 -4.22 14.06
C SER A 70 14.16 -4.38 14.98
N PRO A 71 14.12 -5.28 15.98
CA PRO A 71 15.30 -5.60 16.80
C PRO A 71 16.51 -6.04 15.98
N LEU A 72 16.30 -6.44 14.71
CA LEU A 72 17.37 -6.81 13.77
C LEU A 72 18.36 -5.67 13.53
N PHE A 73 17.91 -4.41 13.51
CA PHE A 73 18.80 -3.26 13.28
C PHE A 73 19.77 -3.00 14.44
N GLU A 74 19.45 -3.50 15.64
CA GLU A 74 20.34 -3.45 16.81
C GLU A 74 21.27 -4.67 16.88
N ALA A 75 20.97 -5.73 16.12
CA ALA A 75 21.67 -7.02 16.23
C ALA A 75 22.99 -7.07 15.44
N GLY A 76 23.22 -6.14 14.50
CA GLY A 76 24.47 -6.07 13.74
C GLY A 76 24.44 -5.08 12.58
N GLU A 77 25.59 -4.91 11.93
CA GLU A 77 25.70 -4.08 10.73
C GLU A 77 25.06 -4.77 9.52
N ILE A 78 24.08 -4.10 8.91
CA ILE A 78 23.43 -4.54 7.67
C ILE A 78 23.98 -3.73 6.51
N THR A 79 24.70 -4.39 5.60
CA THR A 79 25.19 -3.78 4.36
C THR A 79 24.27 -4.12 3.20
N TYR A 80 23.90 -3.10 2.42
CA TYR A 80 23.07 -3.26 1.23
C TYR A 80 23.92 -3.11 -0.04
N TYR A 81 23.62 -3.91 -1.06
CA TYR A 81 24.21 -3.76 -2.39
C TYR A 81 23.16 -4.00 -3.47
N THR A 82 23.36 -3.37 -4.62
CA THR A 82 22.46 -3.53 -5.77
C THR A 82 22.98 -4.66 -6.66
N GLN A 83 22.14 -5.66 -6.91
CA GLN A 83 22.43 -6.76 -7.83
C GLN A 83 21.44 -6.74 -8.99
N ARG A 84 21.95 -6.79 -10.23
CA ARG A 84 21.11 -7.05 -11.41
C ARG A 84 20.99 -8.55 -11.62
N PHE A 85 19.76 -9.06 -11.64
CA PHE A 85 19.48 -10.47 -11.93
C PHE A 85 19.41 -10.73 -13.44
N ASN A 86 19.85 -11.92 -13.86
CA ASN A 86 19.71 -12.37 -15.23
C ASN A 86 18.34 -13.02 -15.43
N GLY A 87 17.44 -12.31 -16.13
CA GLY A 87 16.10 -12.81 -16.47
C GLY A 87 15.99 -13.45 -17.86
N SER A 88 17.09 -13.70 -18.57
CA SER A 88 17.04 -14.29 -19.90
C SER A 88 16.50 -15.73 -19.84
N PHE A 89 15.46 -16.00 -20.64
CA PHE A 89 14.73 -17.28 -20.59
C PHE A 89 15.63 -18.50 -20.79
N PHE A 90 16.48 -18.50 -21.82
CA PHE A 90 17.34 -19.63 -22.17
C PHE A 90 18.67 -19.69 -21.40
N LYS A 91 19.06 -18.63 -20.72
CA LYS A 91 20.30 -18.62 -19.93
C LYS A 91 19.97 -19.11 -18.52
N LYS A 92 20.27 -20.37 -18.25
CA LYS A 92 20.16 -20.95 -16.91
C LYS A 92 21.19 -20.29 -15.98
N THR A 93 20.76 -20.02 -14.76
CA THR A 93 21.65 -19.73 -13.62
C THR A 93 21.74 -20.98 -12.76
N VAL A 94 22.69 -21.04 -11.83
CA VAL A 94 22.82 -22.17 -10.89
C VAL A 94 21.51 -22.46 -10.15
N PHE A 95 20.73 -21.42 -9.84
CA PHE A 95 19.41 -21.53 -9.18
C PHE A 95 18.33 -22.24 -10.01
N ARG A 96 18.56 -22.43 -11.32
CA ARG A 96 17.66 -23.08 -12.29
C ARG A 96 18.17 -24.44 -12.78
N ASN A 97 19.24 -24.95 -12.16
CA ASN A 97 19.73 -26.30 -12.45
C ASN A 97 18.72 -27.35 -11.93
N ASP A 98 18.84 -28.56 -12.46
CA ASP A 98 18.06 -29.70 -11.98
C ASP A 98 18.46 -30.03 -10.53
N ALA A 99 17.59 -30.74 -9.80
CA ALA A 99 17.83 -31.08 -8.40
C ALA A 99 19.21 -31.74 -8.18
N GLY A 100 19.97 -31.22 -7.22
CA GLY A 100 21.33 -31.69 -6.96
C GLY A 100 22.10 -30.79 -5.97
N PRO A 101 23.30 -31.22 -5.57
CA PRO A 101 24.09 -30.52 -4.54
C PRO A 101 24.46 -29.08 -4.90
N GLU A 102 24.75 -28.81 -6.19
CA GLU A 102 25.17 -27.48 -6.63
C GLU A 102 24.04 -26.45 -6.52
N VAL A 103 22.83 -26.81 -6.96
CA VAL A 103 21.66 -25.93 -6.82
C VAL A 103 21.27 -25.78 -5.35
N ASP A 104 21.34 -26.85 -4.56
CA ASP A 104 21.07 -26.79 -3.12
C ASP A 104 22.02 -25.82 -2.41
N ALA A 105 23.32 -25.94 -2.64
CA ALA A 105 24.32 -25.03 -2.06
C ALA A 105 24.09 -23.58 -2.48
N ALA A 106 23.68 -23.34 -3.73
CA ALA A 106 23.36 -21.99 -4.19
C ALA A 106 22.16 -21.40 -3.43
N TRP A 107 21.09 -22.16 -3.23
CA TRP A 107 19.92 -21.74 -2.47
C TRP A 107 20.23 -21.58 -0.98
N GLU A 108 20.99 -22.49 -0.38
CA GLU A 108 21.49 -22.41 1.00
C GLU A 108 22.28 -21.12 1.24
N GLY A 109 23.11 -20.71 0.26
CA GLY A 109 23.85 -19.44 0.29
C GLY A 109 22.96 -18.18 0.35
N LEU A 110 21.67 -18.29 0.02
CA LEU A 110 20.69 -17.20 0.20
C LEU A 110 20.09 -17.15 1.61
N GLY A 111 20.43 -18.10 2.49
CA GLY A 111 19.91 -18.19 3.86
C GLY A 111 18.55 -18.88 3.98
N VAL A 112 18.15 -19.72 3.02
CA VAL A 112 16.84 -20.41 3.04
C VAL A 112 16.66 -21.39 4.21
N ASP A 113 17.76 -21.82 4.82
CA ASP A 113 17.80 -22.71 6.00
C ASP A 113 18.00 -21.93 7.31
N TYR A 114 17.45 -20.72 7.35
CA TYR A 114 17.42 -19.92 8.56
C TYR A 114 16.59 -20.55 9.68
N ARG A 115 16.95 -20.20 10.90
CA ARG A 115 16.22 -20.59 12.10
C ARG A 115 15.27 -19.46 12.52
N PRO A 116 14.16 -19.79 13.19
CA PRO A 116 13.37 -18.77 13.85
C PRO A 116 14.23 -18.01 14.86
N MET A 117 13.98 -16.71 14.95
CA MET A 117 14.58 -15.83 15.95
C MET A 117 13.76 -15.92 17.23
N LEU A 118 14.46 -15.86 18.37
CA LEU A 118 13.85 -15.70 19.67
C LEU A 118 13.83 -14.22 20.03
N ILE A 119 12.63 -13.65 20.12
CA ILE A 119 12.44 -12.25 20.47
C ILE A 119 12.06 -12.17 21.95
N PRO A 120 12.85 -11.46 22.77
CA PRO A 120 12.51 -11.24 24.17
C PRO A 120 11.13 -10.59 24.31
N ALA A 121 10.38 -10.95 25.35
CA ALA A 121 9.00 -10.48 25.55
C ALA A 121 8.93 -8.94 25.63
N GLU A 122 9.94 -8.29 26.19
CA GLU A 122 10.07 -6.83 26.28
C GLU A 122 10.25 -6.15 24.91
N LYS A 123 10.86 -6.85 23.94
CA LYS A 123 11.03 -6.37 22.57
C LYS A 123 9.90 -6.81 21.63
N ALA A 124 9.12 -7.81 22.00
CA ALA A 124 8.07 -8.39 21.16
C ALA A 124 7.02 -7.34 20.74
N ARG A 125 6.55 -6.53 21.70
CA ARG A 125 5.61 -5.43 21.44
C ARG A 125 6.19 -4.38 20.48
N GLN A 126 7.47 -4.04 20.64
CA GLN A 126 8.17 -3.09 19.77
C GLN A 126 8.30 -3.63 18.34
N ALA A 127 8.52 -4.95 18.21
CA ALA A 127 8.55 -5.66 16.93
C ALA A 127 7.15 -5.92 16.32
N GLY A 128 6.07 -5.39 16.92
CA GLY A 128 4.70 -5.57 16.45
C GLY A 128 4.10 -6.96 16.71
N LEU A 129 4.75 -7.77 17.54
CA LEU A 129 4.27 -9.11 17.90
C LEU A 129 3.14 -9.03 18.94
N LYS A 130 2.12 -9.87 18.76
CA LYS A 130 0.95 -9.96 19.64
C LYS A 130 1.09 -11.12 20.62
N TYR A 131 0.54 -10.97 21.83
CA TYR A 131 0.63 -11.99 22.89
C TYR A 131 0.00 -13.35 22.57
N ASP A 132 -0.82 -13.45 21.53
CA ASP A 132 -1.40 -14.69 21.04
C ASP A 132 -0.51 -15.42 20.03
N GLN A 133 0.62 -14.83 19.65
CA GLN A 133 1.61 -15.50 18.81
C GLN A 133 2.43 -16.54 19.58
N VAL A 134 3.02 -17.46 18.82
CA VAL A 134 3.75 -18.61 19.36
C VAL A 134 4.91 -18.14 20.24
N GLN A 135 4.92 -18.66 21.47
CA GLN A 135 5.92 -18.38 22.48
C GLN A 135 6.50 -19.68 23.04
N LEU A 136 7.76 -19.60 23.47
CA LEU A 136 8.32 -20.63 24.34
C LEU A 136 7.65 -20.55 25.70
N SER A 137 7.47 -21.70 26.35
CA SER A 137 6.92 -21.75 27.72
C SER A 137 7.78 -20.93 28.68
N ASP A 138 7.17 -20.39 29.74
CA ASP A 138 7.85 -19.55 30.76
C ASP A 138 9.12 -20.17 31.35
N LYS A 139 9.17 -21.50 31.50
CA LYS A 139 10.39 -22.22 31.94
C LYS A 139 11.62 -22.01 31.05
N TYR A 140 11.42 -21.56 29.82
CA TYR A 140 12.47 -21.23 28.84
C TYR A 140 12.53 -19.73 28.52
N GLY A 141 11.90 -18.88 29.35
CA GLY A 141 12.02 -17.42 29.27
C GLY A 141 10.92 -16.70 28.48
N GLY A 142 9.86 -17.37 28.02
CA GLY A 142 8.71 -16.69 27.42
C GLY A 142 8.99 -16.00 26.07
N TYR A 143 10.07 -16.39 25.38
CA TYR A 143 10.45 -15.76 24.11
C TYR A 143 9.41 -15.97 23.02
N PHE A 144 9.18 -14.94 22.22
CA PHE A 144 8.39 -15.03 21.00
C PHE A 144 9.22 -15.67 19.89
N ILE A 145 8.58 -16.57 19.15
CA ILE A 145 9.19 -17.19 17.98
C ILE A 145 8.79 -16.37 16.75
N ALA A 146 9.78 -15.73 16.11
CA ALA A 146 9.55 -14.89 14.95
C ALA A 146 10.44 -15.31 13.78
N TYR A 147 9.93 -15.10 12.56
CA TYR A 147 10.69 -15.29 11.34
C TYR A 147 10.92 -13.95 10.66
N PHE A 148 12.11 -13.75 10.11
CA PHE A 148 12.37 -12.58 9.27
C PHE A 148 11.64 -12.77 7.94
N PHE A 149 10.67 -11.90 7.66
CA PHE A 149 9.72 -12.08 6.55
C PHE A 149 10.40 -12.31 5.19
N GLY A 150 11.44 -11.54 4.86
CA GLY A 150 12.15 -11.67 3.58
C GLY A 150 12.81 -13.04 3.40
N ILE A 151 13.43 -13.58 4.45
CA ILE A 151 14.06 -14.91 4.38
C ILE A 151 12.99 -16.02 4.40
N HIS A 152 11.86 -15.81 5.11
CA HIS A 152 10.74 -16.75 5.07
C HIS A 152 10.18 -16.92 3.65
N GLN A 153 10.09 -15.83 2.88
CA GLN A 153 9.68 -15.92 1.47
C GLN A 153 10.70 -16.71 0.65
N LEU A 154 12.01 -16.50 0.84
CA LEU A 154 13.04 -17.28 0.14
C LEU A 154 12.99 -18.77 0.51
N HIS A 155 12.75 -19.11 1.77
CA HIS A 155 12.52 -20.48 2.22
C HIS A 155 11.32 -21.11 1.53
N CYS A 156 10.18 -20.41 1.51
CA CYS A 156 8.96 -20.86 0.84
C CYS A 156 9.22 -21.12 -0.65
N LEU A 157 9.93 -20.21 -1.32
CA LEU A 157 10.26 -20.34 -2.73
C LEU A 157 11.17 -21.55 -3.00
N ASN A 158 12.15 -21.80 -2.14
CA ASN A 158 13.01 -22.98 -2.25
C ASN A 158 12.22 -24.28 -2.02
N LEU A 159 11.32 -24.32 -1.02
CA LEU A 159 10.49 -25.52 -0.81
C LEU A 159 9.57 -25.79 -2.00
N LEU A 160 8.97 -24.75 -2.60
CA LEU A 160 8.19 -24.91 -3.83
C LEU A 160 9.03 -25.46 -4.97
N ARG A 161 10.25 -24.93 -5.18
CA ARG A 161 11.21 -25.46 -6.16
C ARG A 161 11.48 -26.95 -5.94
N GLN A 162 11.76 -27.35 -4.69
CA GLN A 162 12.03 -28.75 -4.34
C GLN A 162 10.80 -29.64 -4.57
N ALA A 163 9.59 -29.11 -4.34
CA ALA A 163 8.32 -29.82 -4.52
C ALA A 163 7.82 -29.88 -5.97
N LEU A 164 8.50 -29.25 -6.93
CA LEU A 164 8.16 -29.39 -8.35
C LEU A 164 8.26 -30.86 -8.76
N TRP A 165 7.33 -31.31 -9.60
CA TRP A 165 7.20 -32.73 -9.96
C TRP A 165 8.50 -33.35 -10.51
N PHE A 166 9.33 -32.57 -11.20
CA PHE A 166 10.60 -33.02 -11.77
C PHE A 166 11.78 -33.02 -10.78
N ASN A 167 11.60 -32.43 -9.59
CA ASN A 167 12.58 -32.41 -8.50
C ASN A 167 12.17 -33.32 -7.33
N TYR A 168 10.89 -33.64 -7.23
CA TYR A 168 10.27 -34.28 -6.07
C TYR A 168 10.97 -35.58 -5.65
N ASP A 169 11.20 -36.49 -6.61
CA ASP A 169 11.80 -37.81 -6.32
C ASP A 169 13.20 -37.69 -5.71
N TYR A 170 14.00 -36.71 -6.14
CA TYR A 170 15.32 -36.44 -5.58
C TYR A 170 15.22 -36.04 -4.10
N TYR A 171 14.34 -35.10 -3.77
CA TYR A 171 14.24 -34.59 -2.40
C TYR A 171 13.54 -35.57 -1.45
N VAL A 172 12.61 -36.38 -1.95
CA VAL A 172 12.05 -37.50 -1.19
C VAL A 172 13.13 -38.53 -0.87
N GLN A 173 13.99 -38.88 -1.82
CA GLN A 173 15.12 -39.80 -1.59
C GLN A 173 16.18 -39.21 -0.66
N LYS A 174 16.45 -37.91 -0.77
CA LYS A 174 17.39 -37.19 0.10
C LYS A 174 16.90 -37.20 1.55
N GLY A 175 15.59 -37.08 1.77
CA GLY A 175 14.98 -37.26 3.09
C GLY A 175 15.43 -36.21 4.11
N GLU A 176 15.61 -34.97 3.67
CA GLU A 176 16.10 -33.85 4.50
C GLU A 176 15.05 -32.72 4.60
N GLY A 177 15.21 -31.84 5.59
CA GLY A 177 14.36 -30.67 5.75
C GLY A 177 12.87 -31.01 5.84
N ALA A 178 12.05 -30.40 4.98
CA ALA A 178 10.61 -30.67 4.95
C ALA A 178 10.27 -32.12 4.53
N PHE A 179 11.16 -32.79 3.79
CA PHE A 179 10.95 -34.13 3.23
C PHE A 179 11.19 -35.27 4.24
N ILE A 180 11.69 -34.96 5.45
CA ILE A 180 11.72 -35.91 6.58
C ILE A 180 10.28 -36.26 7.02
N ASN A 181 9.33 -35.36 6.77
CA ASN A 181 7.97 -35.53 7.22
C ASN A 181 7.16 -36.44 6.28
N ASN A 182 6.07 -37.00 6.79
CA ASN A 182 5.13 -37.75 5.96
C ASN A 182 4.46 -36.86 4.89
N ALA A 183 3.87 -37.50 3.88
CA ALA A 183 3.25 -36.83 2.75
C ALA A 183 2.18 -35.79 3.12
N THR A 184 1.41 -36.02 4.19
CA THR A 184 0.38 -35.08 4.66
C THR A 184 1.00 -33.79 5.18
N VAL A 185 2.01 -33.90 6.05
CA VAL A 185 2.71 -32.74 6.61
C VAL A 185 3.47 -31.99 5.52
N LEU A 186 4.16 -32.71 4.63
CA LEU A 186 4.86 -32.10 3.50
C LEU A 186 3.89 -31.34 2.60
N LYS A 187 2.74 -31.93 2.25
CA LYS A 187 1.72 -31.26 1.43
C LYS A 187 1.21 -30.00 2.11
N THR A 188 0.88 -30.06 3.40
CA THR A 188 0.45 -28.88 4.17
C THR A 188 1.50 -27.78 4.13
N HIS A 189 2.77 -28.12 4.34
CA HIS A 189 3.88 -27.16 4.31
C HIS A 189 4.04 -26.51 2.93
N VAL A 190 4.06 -27.31 1.85
CA VAL A 190 4.15 -26.81 0.47
C VAL A 190 2.98 -25.88 0.13
N THR A 191 1.75 -26.24 0.51
CA THR A 191 0.58 -25.37 0.26
C THR A 191 0.59 -24.09 1.09
N HIS A 192 1.12 -24.13 2.31
CA HIS A 192 1.35 -22.94 3.13
C HIS A 192 2.37 -22.02 2.45
N CYS A 193 3.50 -22.57 1.99
CA CYS A 193 4.52 -21.79 1.29
C CYS A 193 3.99 -21.13 0.00
N LEU A 194 3.06 -21.79 -0.70
CA LEU A 194 2.38 -21.19 -1.84
C LEU A 194 1.53 -19.97 -1.43
N ASP A 195 0.81 -20.06 -0.31
CA ASP A 195 -0.02 -18.97 0.21
C ASP A 195 0.80 -17.81 0.80
N MET A 196 2.00 -18.09 1.34
CA MET A 196 2.90 -17.06 1.88
C MET A 196 3.62 -16.22 0.82
N LEU A 197 3.60 -16.65 -0.45
CA LEU A 197 4.27 -15.97 -1.56
C LEU A 197 3.36 -15.13 -2.46
N ARG A 198 2.04 -15.26 -2.35
CA ARG A 198 1.09 -14.44 -3.12
C ARG A 198 0.86 -13.08 -2.50
#